data_AF-A0A7R9RVC9-F1
#
_entry.id   AF-A0A7R9RVC9-F1
#
_cell.length_a   1.000
_cell.length_b   1.000
_cell.length_c   1.000
_cell.angle_alpha   90.00
_cell.angle_beta   90.00
_cell.angle_gamma   90.00
#
_symmetry.space_group_name_H-M   'P 1'
#
loop_
_entity.id
_entity.type
_entity.pdbx_description
1 polymer ?
#
loop_
_entity_poly.entity_id
_entity_poly.type
_entity_poly.pdbx_seq_one_letter_code
_entity_poly.pdbx_strand_id
1 'polypeptide(L)'
;PRNSGCHDNVLTYVMEAKDIKQLLSQQLCWVPGGQDKTGAILIVISIPVGLSVSEDDLRTLLSYFQSTHRKQIDADIKYTVIVDLRHGLWRTLKFVLRVIQE
;
A
#
# COMPACT_ATOMS: atom_id res chain seq x y z
N PRO A 1 -14.69 43.27 2.70
CA PRO A 1 -15.36 41.97 2.97
C PRO A 1 -14.53 40.82 2.37
N ARG A 2 -13.88 40.03 3.24
CA ARG A 2 -13.06 38.88 2.85
C ARG A 2 -13.98 37.72 2.49
N ASN A 3 -13.98 37.26 1.24
CA ASN A 3 -14.60 35.99 0.88
C ASN A 3 -13.63 34.86 1.26
N SER A 4 -13.93 34.23 2.39
CA SER A 4 -13.36 32.97 2.86
C SER A 4 -13.74 31.84 1.92
N GLY A 5 -12.74 31.06 1.53
CA GLY A 5 -12.86 29.96 0.59
C GLY A 5 -13.66 28.77 1.11
N CYS A 6 -14.10 27.96 0.16
CA CYS A 6 -14.52 26.58 0.40
C CYS A 6 -13.63 25.71 -0.48
N HIS A 7 -12.57 25.18 0.13
CA HIS A 7 -11.72 24.13 -0.44
C HIS A 7 -12.49 22.80 -0.46
N ASP A 8 -12.52 22.20 -1.65
CA ASP A 8 -12.28 20.78 -1.93
C ASP A 8 -13.00 19.74 -1.04
N ASN A 9 -14.25 19.41 -1.40
CA ASN A 9 -14.87 18.15 -1.03
C ASN A 9 -14.29 17.01 -1.87
N VAL A 10 -13.05 16.61 -1.60
CA VAL A 10 -12.56 15.28 -1.98
C VAL A 10 -13.05 14.32 -0.92
N LEU A 11 -14.18 13.65 -1.18
CA LEU A 11 -14.62 12.49 -0.42
C LEU A 11 -13.49 11.44 -0.49
N THR A 12 -12.63 11.44 0.52
CA THR A 12 -11.60 10.41 0.68
C THR A 12 -12.33 9.15 1.11
N TYR A 13 -12.73 8.32 0.14
CA TYR A 13 -13.23 6.98 0.44
C TYR A 13 -12.14 6.22 1.19
N VAL A 14 -12.32 6.07 2.50
CA VAL A 14 -11.44 5.25 3.33
C VAL A 14 -11.83 3.81 3.06
N MET A 15 -11.01 3.10 2.28
CA MET A 15 -11.23 1.69 1.99
C MET A 15 -11.27 0.87 3.27
N GLU A 16 -12.33 0.10 3.48
CA GLU A 16 -12.46 -0.77 4.65
C GLU A 16 -11.95 -2.19 4.35
N ALA A 17 -11.49 -2.90 5.39
CA ALA A 17 -11.00 -4.27 5.25
C ALA A 17 -12.04 -5.23 4.65
N LYS A 18 -13.33 -4.97 4.88
CA LYS A 18 -14.44 -5.78 4.34
C LYS A 18 -14.52 -5.69 2.81
N ASP A 19 -14.12 -4.56 2.23
CA ASP A 19 -14.21 -4.29 0.79
C ASP A 19 -13.13 -5.07 0.02
N ILE A 20 -12.00 -5.36 0.68
CA ILE A 20 -10.83 -6.01 0.08
C ILE A 20 -10.45 -7.32 0.77
N LYS A 21 -11.39 -7.93 1.52
CA LYS A 21 -11.14 -9.11 2.36
C LYS A 21 -10.52 -10.27 1.57
N GLN A 22 -10.98 -10.49 0.34
CA GLN A 22 -10.46 -11.54 -0.53
C GLN A 22 -8.99 -11.30 -0.89
N LEU A 23 -8.62 -10.06 -1.23
CA LEU A 23 -7.24 -9.66 -1.51
C LEU A 23 -6.35 -9.83 -0.29
N LEU A 24 -6.81 -9.38 0.89
CA LEU A 24 -6.08 -9.53 2.15
C LEU A 24 -5.85 -11.01 2.50
N SER A 25 -6.80 -11.89 2.20
CA SER A 25 -6.68 -13.33 2.48
C SER A 25 -5.58 -14.02 1.69
N GLN A 26 -5.16 -13.45 0.55
CA GLN A 26 -4.07 -13.98 -0.28
C GLN A 26 -2.68 -13.69 0.27
N GLN A 27 -2.57 -12.86 1.33
CA GLN A 27 -1.31 -12.51 2.00
C GLN A 27 -0.20 -12.01 1.06
N LEU A 28 -0.58 -11.33 -0.02
CA LEU A 28 0.36 -10.78 -1.00
C LEU A 28 1.20 -9.64 -0.44
N CYS A 29 0.61 -8.93 0.52
CA CYS A 29 1.18 -7.77 1.16
C CYS A 29 0.77 -7.75 2.62
N TRP A 30 1.72 -7.47 3.52
CA TRP A 30 1.43 -7.34 4.96
C TRP A 30 2.38 -6.35 5.63
N VAL A 31 1.95 -5.87 6.80
CA VAL A 31 2.71 -4.96 7.66
C VAL A 31 3.15 -5.73 8.91
N PRO A 32 4.47 -5.91 9.16
CA PRO A 32 4.96 -6.64 10.33
C PRO A 32 4.84 -5.85 11.65
N GLY A 33 4.34 -4.61 11.61
CA GLY A 33 4.14 -3.74 12.77
C GLY A 33 5.36 -2.94 13.21
N GLY A 34 6.51 -3.13 12.57
CA GLY A 34 7.74 -2.36 12.80
C GLY A 34 7.87 -1.12 11.91
N GLN A 35 8.78 -0.24 12.30
CA GLN A 35 9.24 0.89 11.51
C GLN A 35 10.72 0.72 11.17
N ASP A 36 11.17 1.34 10.08
CA ASP A 36 12.60 1.46 9.79
C ASP A 36 13.27 2.50 10.70
N LYS A 37 14.59 2.68 10.54
CA LYS A 37 15.38 3.66 11.32
C LYS A 37 14.94 5.12 11.13
N THR A 38 14.13 5.42 10.12
CA THR A 38 13.61 6.76 9.80
C THR A 38 12.18 6.96 10.29
N GLY A 39 11.58 5.95 10.91
CA GLY A 39 10.18 5.94 11.31
C GLY A 39 9.22 5.53 10.19
N ALA A 40 9.73 5.08 9.03
CA ALA A 40 8.91 4.65 7.91
C ALA A 40 8.28 3.29 8.20
N ILE A 41 6.99 3.12 7.87
CA ILE A 41 6.30 1.85 8.08
C ILE A 41 6.82 0.81 7.10
N LEU A 42 7.06 -0.39 7.60
CA LEU A 42 7.48 -1.52 6.77
C LEU A 42 6.27 -2.15 6.09
N ILE A 43 6.34 -2.31 4.77
CA ILE A 43 5.37 -3.06 3.97
C ILE A 43 6.13 -4.20 3.28
N VAL A 44 5.72 -5.44 3.52
CA VAL A 44 6.32 -6.61 2.90
C VAL A 44 5.41 -7.10 1.79
N ILE A 45 5.95 -7.26 0.58
CA ILE A 45 5.28 -7.82 -0.58
C ILE A 45 5.91 -9.18 -0.89
N SER A 46 5.10 -10.24 -0.90
CA SER A 46 5.52 -11.57 -1.34
C SER A 46 4.44 -12.14 -2.23
N ILE A 47 4.75 -12.28 -3.51
CA ILE A 47 3.83 -12.82 -4.51
C ILE A 47 4.26 -14.25 -4.82
N PRO A 48 3.49 -15.27 -4.43
CA PRO A 48 3.79 -16.67 -4.73
C PRO A 48 3.88 -16.94 -6.24
N VAL A 49 4.73 -17.88 -6.63
CA VAL A 49 4.81 -18.34 -8.02
C VAL A 49 3.49 -18.97 -8.43
N GLY A 50 2.98 -18.59 -9.60
CA GLY A 50 1.75 -19.15 -10.17
C GLY A 50 0.48 -18.41 -9.74
N LEU A 51 0.57 -17.47 -8.80
CA LEU A 51 -0.55 -16.59 -8.50
C LEU A 51 -0.56 -15.40 -9.46
N SER A 52 -1.69 -15.21 -10.15
CA SER A 52 -1.92 -14.04 -10.99
C SER A 52 -2.51 -12.93 -10.14
N VAL A 53 -1.83 -11.78 -10.10
CA VAL A 53 -2.24 -10.58 -9.37
C VAL A 53 -2.27 -9.44 -10.38
N SER A 54 -3.34 -8.64 -10.39
CA SER A 54 -3.42 -7.46 -11.27
C SER A 54 -2.67 -6.26 -10.66
N GLU A 55 -2.26 -5.32 -11.50
CA GLU A 55 -1.62 -4.08 -11.01
C GLU A 55 -2.57 -3.30 -10.09
N ASP A 56 -3.86 -3.27 -10.42
CA ASP A 56 -4.91 -2.63 -9.61
C ASP A 56 -5.05 -3.27 -8.23
N ASP A 57 -5.04 -4.60 -8.15
CA ASP A 57 -5.10 -5.32 -6.88
C ASP A 57 -3.94 -4.94 -5.94
N LEU A 58 -2.74 -4.84 -6.48
CA LEU A 58 -1.56 -4.44 -5.71
C LEU A 58 -1.66 -2.96 -5.30
N ARG A 59 -2.14 -2.07 -6.18
CA ARG A 59 -2.40 -0.65 -5.85
C ARG A 59 -3.43 -0.50 -4.75
N THR A 60 -4.52 -1.26 -4.81
CA THR A 60 -5.57 -1.30 -3.81
C THR A 60 -5.02 -1.75 -2.46
N LEU A 61 -4.23 -2.82 -2.43
CA LEU A 61 -3.59 -3.31 -1.21
C LEU A 61 -2.66 -2.26 -0.59
N LEU A 62 -1.77 -1.68 -1.40
CA LEU A 62 -0.87 -0.62 -0.92
C LEU A 62 -1.66 0.56 -0.38
N SER A 63 -2.60 1.10 -1.16
CA SER A 63 -3.44 2.23 -0.75
C SER A 63 -4.24 1.95 0.54
N TYR A 64 -4.70 0.71 0.72
CA TYR A 64 -5.35 0.28 1.96
C TYR A 64 -4.40 0.33 3.16
N PHE A 65 -3.21 -0.26 3.07
CA PHE A 65 -2.23 -0.20 4.16
C PHE A 65 -1.82 1.25 4.44
N GLN A 66 -1.63 2.05 3.39
CA GLN A 66 -1.27 3.44 3.55
C GLN A 66 -2.34 4.26 4.27
N SER A 67 -3.61 4.05 3.93
CA SER A 67 -4.73 4.76 4.57
C SER A 67 -4.97 4.31 6.01
N THR A 68 -4.79 3.01 6.30
CA THR A 68 -4.97 2.44 7.65
C THR A 68 -3.95 3.01 8.64
N HIS A 69 -2.72 3.25 8.21
CA HIS A 69 -1.65 3.75 9.08
C HIS A 69 -1.50 5.28 9.10
N ARG A 70 -2.35 6.02 8.36
CA ARG A 70 -2.33 7.48 8.30
C ARG A 70 -2.57 8.18 9.64
N LYS A 71 -3.18 7.50 10.61
CA LYS A 71 -3.44 8.06 11.96
C LYS A 71 -2.21 8.07 12.88
N GLN A 72 -1.14 7.35 12.53
CA GLN A 72 0.03 7.21 13.41
C GLN A 72 1.17 8.20 13.12
N ILE A 73 1.19 8.88 11.97
CA ILE A 73 2.34 9.69 11.53
C ILE A 73 1.86 10.92 10.76
N ASP A 74 2.53 12.05 10.97
CA ASP A 74 2.39 13.33 10.28
C ASP A 74 2.28 13.19 8.75
N ALA A 75 1.82 14.26 8.10
CA ALA A 75 1.51 14.37 6.67
C ALA A 75 2.62 13.91 5.68
N ASP A 76 3.82 13.64 6.17
CA ASP A 76 4.98 13.16 5.42
C ASP A 76 5.11 11.63 5.57
N ILE A 77 4.16 10.93 4.96
CA ILE A 77 4.04 9.49 5.00
C ILE A 77 5.29 8.84 4.36
N LYS A 78 6.07 8.09 5.15
CA LYS A 78 7.23 7.31 4.68
C LYS A 78 6.97 5.82 4.80
N TYR A 79 7.22 5.08 3.72
CA TYR A 79 7.16 3.61 3.72
C TYR A 79 8.49 3.03 3.24
N THR A 80 8.83 1.89 3.81
CA THR A 80 9.86 1.01 3.28
C THR A 80 9.16 -0.22 2.73
N VAL A 81 9.35 -0.48 1.44
CA VAL A 81 8.82 -1.69 0.80
C VAL A 81 9.91 -2.75 0.76
N ILE A 82 9.61 -3.91 1.32
CA ILE A 82 10.44 -5.11 1.25
C ILE A 82 9.78 -6.05 0.25
N VAL A 83 10.50 -6.40 -0.82
CA VAL A 83 10.02 -7.37 -1.82
C VAL A 83 10.70 -8.71 -1.57
N ASP A 84 9.92 -9.70 -1.13
CA ASP A 84 10.41 -11.07 -0.97
C ASP A 84 10.42 -11.79 -2.32
N LEU A 85 11.63 -12.01 -2.84
CA LEU A 85 11.86 -12.69 -4.10
C LEU A 85 12.44 -14.08 -3.93
N ARG A 86 12.44 -14.68 -2.73
CA ARG A 86 13.03 -16.01 -2.49
C ARG A 86 12.50 -17.09 -3.44
N HIS A 87 11.23 -16.98 -3.81
CA HIS A 87 10.60 -17.84 -4.81
C HIS A 87 10.14 -17.04 -6.05
N GLY A 88 10.28 -15.72 -6.05
CA GLY A 88 9.74 -14.85 -7.10
C GLY A 88 10.61 -14.80 -8.36
N LEU A 89 9.99 -14.40 -9.48
CA LEU A 89 10.69 -14.16 -10.74
C LEU A 89 11.07 -12.67 -10.86
N TRP A 90 12.08 -12.34 -11.66
CA TRP A 90 12.41 -10.93 -12.01
C TRP A 90 11.20 -10.15 -12.56
N ARG A 91 10.28 -10.86 -13.23
CA ARG A 91 9.00 -10.31 -13.70
C ARG A 91 8.13 -9.78 -12.56
N THR A 92 8.13 -10.46 -11.41
CA THR A 92 7.41 -10.03 -10.20
C THR A 92 7.99 -8.72 -9.66
N LEU A 93 9.32 -8.59 -9.59
CA LEU A 93 9.94 -7.34 -9.15
C LEU A 93 9.63 -6.19 -10.12
N LYS A 94 9.73 -6.41 -11.44
CA LYS A 94 9.35 -5.41 -12.45
C LYS A 94 7.91 -4.92 -12.28
N PHE A 95 6.99 -5.85 -12.05
CA PHE A 95 5.60 -5.56 -11.80
C PHE A 95 5.41 -4.70 -10.53
N VAL A 96 6.03 -5.09 -9.41
CA VAL A 96 5.96 -4.33 -8.15
C VAL A 96 6.54 -2.93 -8.31
N LEU A 97 7.71 -2.80 -8.95
CA LEU A 97 8.35 -1.50 -9.17
C LEU A 97 7.49 -0.56 -10.01
N ARG A 98 6.83 -1.09 -11.05
CA ARG A 98 5.91 -0.32 -11.88
C ARG A 98 4.75 0.25 -11.07
N VAL A 99 4.17 -0.56 -10.19
CA VAL A 99 3.05 -0.14 -9.33
C VAL A 99 3.48 0.93 -8.31
N ILE A 100 4.71 0.89 -7.82
CA ILE A 100 5.21 1.84 -6.80
C ILE A 100 5.67 3.17 -7.42
N GLN A 101 6.18 3.16 -8.65
CA GLN A 101 6.75 4.34 -9.32
C GLN A 101 5.72 5.19 -10.08
N GLU A 102 4.55 4.63 -10.36
CA GLU A 102 3.41 5.29 -11.04
C GLU A 102 2.40 5.82 -10.01
#